data_AF-A0A839RZB9-F1
#
_entry.id   AF-A0A839RZB9-F1
#
_cell.length_a   1.000
_cell.length_b   1.000
_cell.length_c   1.000
_cell.angle_alpha   90.00
_cell.angle_beta   90.00
_cell.angle_gamma   90.00
#
_symmetry.space_group_name_H-M   'P 1'
#
loop_
_entity.id
_entity.type
_entity.pdbx_description
1 polymer ?
#
loop_
_entity_poly.entity_id
_entity_poly.type
_entity_poly.pdbx_seq_one_letter_code
_entity_poly.pdbx_strand_id
1 'polypeptide(L)' 'MSHQLDRVIDDVDTALRQLRRATRGMPINEHGFRNHHNKAARAMAELTTELIDARSAIDK' A
#
# COMPACT_ATOMS: atom_id res chain seq x y z
N MET A 1 -16.26 0.57 15.15
CA MET A 1 -15.26 -0.26 14.45
C MET A 1 -14.82 0.38 13.13
N SER A 2 -15.76 0.92 12.34
CA SER A 2 -15.50 1.73 11.13
C SER A 2 -14.34 2.75 11.28
N HIS A 3 -14.37 3.64 12.28
CA HIS A 3 -13.29 4.63 12.51
C HIS A 3 -11.89 4.08 12.83
N GLN A 4 -11.77 2.83 13.31
CA GLN A 4 -10.47 2.21 13.55
C GLN A 4 -9.91 1.64 12.25
N LEU A 5 -10.78 1.10 11.39
CA LEU A 5 -10.41 0.65 10.05
C LEU A 5 -10.00 1.82 9.16
N ASP A 6 -10.74 2.93 9.20
CA ASP A 6 -10.39 4.14 8.43
C ASP A 6 -8.98 4.64 8.77
N ARG A 7 -8.64 4.69 10.07
CA ARG A 7 -7.29 5.09 10.51
C ARG A 7 -6.21 4.14 10.00
N VAL A 8 -6.46 2.83 10.03
CA VAL A 8 -5.50 1.85 9.51
C VAL A 8 -5.30 2.01 8.01
N ILE A 9 -6.38 2.30 7.26
CA ILE A 9 -6.30 2.59 5.81
C ILE A 9 -5.44 3.84 5.56
N ASP A 10 -5.68 4.92 6.31
CA ASP A 10 -4.93 6.17 6.19
C ASP A 10 -3.44 6.02 6.55
N ASP A 11 -3.13 5.24 7.59
CA ASP A 11 -1.76 4.94 8.00
C ASP A 11 -1.02 4.12 6.94
N VAL A 12 -1.69 3.12 6.35
CA VAL A 12 -1.15 2.31 5.25
C VAL A 12 -0.89 3.17 4.02
N ASP A 13 -1.83 4.01 3.59
CA ASP A 13 -1.62 4.92 2.46
C ASP A 13 -0.46 5.91 2.71
N THR A 14 -0.36 6.42 3.94
CA THR A 14 0.73 7.30 4.35
C THR A 14 2.09 6.59 4.24
N ALA A 15 2.20 5.37 4.76
CA ALA A 15 3.42 4.58 4.67
C ALA A 15 3.80 4.27 3.21
N LEU A 16 2.82 3.97 2.35
CA LEU A 16 3.04 3.71 0.92
C LEU A 16 3.55 4.95 0.17
N ARG A 17 3.01 6.13 0.48
CA ARG A 17 3.50 7.40 -0.08
C ARG A 17 4.94 7.67 0.35
N GLN A 18 5.28 7.40 1.61
CA GLN A 18 6.66 7.53 2.10
C GLN A 18 7.60 6.55 1.41
N LEU A 19 7.19 5.29 1.26
CA LEU A 19 7.94 4.27 0.53
C LEU A 19 8.17 4.72 -0.93
N ARG A 20 7.14 5.17 -1.63
CA ARG A 20 7.26 5.68 -3.01
C ARG A 20 8.29 6.81 -3.11
N ARG A 21 8.29 7.73 -2.14
CA ARG A 21 9.28 8.82 -2.08
C ARG A 21 10.69 8.31 -1.83
N ALA A 22 10.87 7.39 -0.90
CA ALA A 22 12.17 6.78 -0.60
C ALA A 22 12.74 5.98 -1.79
N THR A 23 11.86 5.33 -2.57
CA THR A 23 12.27 4.61 -3.79
C THR A 23 12.54 5.53 -4.99
N ARG A 24 12.18 6.82 -4.90
CA ARG A 24 12.33 7.77 -6.01
C ARG A 24 13.80 8.12 -6.18
N GLY A 25 14.38 7.71 -7.30
CA GLY A 25 15.80 7.94 -7.61
C GLY A 25 16.70 6.74 -7.32
N MET A 26 16.15 5.64 -6.78
CA MET A 26 16.88 4.38 -6.74
C MET A 26 17.12 3.86 -8.17
N PRO A 27 18.31 3.32 -8.46
CA PRO A 27 18.61 2.73 -9.77
C PRO A 27 17.71 1.52 -10.00
N ILE A 28 16.65 1.72 -10.79
CA ILE A 28 15.56 0.75 -10.95
C ILE A 28 16.06 -0.60 -11.48
N ASN A 29 17.11 -0.58 -12.31
CA ASN A 29 17.61 -1.77 -13.00
C ASN A 29 18.81 -2.44 -12.29
N GLU A 30 19.22 -1.96 -11.12
CA GLU A 30 20.30 -2.60 -10.36
C GLU A 30 19.74 -3.63 -9.38
N HIS A 31 20.44 -4.76 -9.25
CA HIS A 31 20.19 -5.81 -8.25
C HIS A 31 18.75 -6.33 -8.14
N GLY A 32 17.95 -6.28 -9.22
CA GLY A 32 16.57 -6.77 -9.21
C GLY A 32 15.58 -5.86 -8.46
N PHE A 33 15.97 -4.64 -8.12
CA PHE A 33 15.14 -3.69 -7.39
C PHE A 33 13.79 -3.46 -8.07
N ARG A 34 13.74 -3.33 -9.41
CA ARG A 34 12.49 -3.24 -10.17
C ARG A 34 11.51 -4.37 -9.87
N ASN A 35 11.99 -5.61 -9.79
CA ASN A 35 11.13 -6.76 -9.54
C ASN A 35 10.60 -6.74 -8.11
N HIS A 36 11.44 -6.42 -7.14
CA HIS A 36 11.03 -6.26 -5.74
C HIS A 36 10.04 -5.10 -5.55
N HIS A 37 10.29 -3.95 -6.18
CA HIS A 37 9.40 -2.80 -6.19
C HIS A 37 8.04 -3.14 -6.81
N ASN A 38 8.03 -3.78 -7.98
CA ASN A 38 6.79 -4.17 -8.65
C ASN A 38 5.99 -5.20 -7.84
N LYS A 39 6.67 -6.17 -7.21
CA LYS A 39 6.03 -7.16 -6.34
C LYS A 39 5.40 -6.49 -5.13
N ALA A 40 6.12 -5.57 -4.48
CA ALA A 40 5.60 -4.80 -3.35
C ALA A 40 4.40 -3.93 -3.77
N ALA A 41 4.48 -3.24 -4.91
CA ALA A 41 3.39 -2.42 -5.41
C ALA A 41 2.10 -3.23 -5.68
N ARG A 42 2.23 -4.45 -6.23
CA ARG A 42 1.07 -5.35 -6.45
C ARG A 42 0.44 -5.82 -5.15
N ALA A 43 1.23 -6.34 -4.22
CA ALA A 43 0.73 -6.80 -2.92
C ALA A 43 0.01 -5.67 -2.15
N MET A 44 0.48 -4.43 -2.28
CA MET A 44 -0.14 -3.29 -1.62
C MET A 44 -1.44 -2.85 -2.29
N ALA A 45 -1.55 -2.99 -3.61
CA ALA A 45 -2.81 -2.75 -4.32
C ALA A 45 -3.87 -3.78 -3.92
N GLU A 46 -3.49 -5.06 -3.79
CA GLU A 46 -4.36 -6.12 -3.29
C GLU A 46 -4.85 -5.82 -1.86
N LEU A 47 -3.93 -5.53 -0.93
CA LEU A 47 -4.26 -5.17 0.45
C LEU A 47 -5.21 -3.96 0.53
N THR A 48 -4.93 -2.91 -0.24
CA THR A 48 -5.78 -1.70 -0.26
C THR A 48 -7.21 -2.03 -0.73
N THR A 49 -7.33 -2.91 -1.72
CA THR A 49 -8.62 -3.37 -2.25
C THR A 49 -9.40 -4.15 -1.19
N GLU A 50 -8.75 -5.12 -0.54
CA GLU A 50 -9.36 -5.91 0.54
C GLU A 50 -9.82 -5.03 1.71
N LEU A 51 -9.04 -4.01 2.08
CA LEU A 51 -9.44 -3.07 3.15
C LEU A 51 -10.65 -2.22 2.77
N ILE A 52 -10.76 -1.78 1.51
CA ILE A 52 -11.91 -1.03 1.00
C ILE A 52 -13.17 -1.92 0.99
N ASP A 53 -13.03 -3.17 0.57
CA ASP A 53 -14.12 -4.15 0.59
C ASP A 53 -14.57 -4.45 2.03
N ALA A 54 -13.61 -4.64 2.95
CA ALA A 54 -13.89 -4.86 4.36
C ALA A 54 -14.62 -3.67 5.00
N ARG A 55 -14.25 -2.43 4.64
CA ARG A 55 -14.95 -1.22 5.07
C ARG A 55 -16.41 -1.23 4.61
N SER A 56 -16.66 -1.56 3.36
CA SER A 56 -18.02 -1.66 2.80
C SER A 56 -18.86 -2.76 3.47
N ALA A 57 -18.23 -3.80 4.00
CA ALA A 57 -18.89 -4.87 4.75
C ALA A 57 -19.18 -4.51 6.21
N ILE A 58 -18.35 -3.65 6.83
CA ILE A 58 -18.48 -3.22 8.23
C ILE A 58 -19.42 -2.01 8.38
N ASP A 59 -19.55 -1.19 7.34
CA ASP A 59 -20.47 -0.05 7.32
C ASP A 59 -21.94 -0.46 7.02
N LYS A 60 -22.20 -1.75 6.77
CA LYS A 60 -23.55 -2.35 6.65
C LYS A 60 -24.02 -2.94 7.98
#